data_AF-A0A1F6TML5-F1
#
_entry.id   AF-A0A1F6TML5-F1
#
_cell.length_a   1.000
_cell.length_b   1.000
_cell.length_c   1.000
_cell.angle_alpha   90.00
_cell.angle_beta   90.00
_cell.angle_gamma   90.00
#
_symmetry.space_group_name_H-M   'P 1'
#
loop_
_entity.id
_entity.type
_entity.pdbx_description
1 polymer ?
#
loop_
_entity_poly.entity_id
_entity_poly.type
_entity_poly.pdbx_seq_one_letter_code
_entity_poly.pdbx_strand_id
1 'polypeptide(L)'
;MLLAQSGASGTHVRVGDLLGFQRMTEPGRWSAGVARWLKSLTGGGLEMGVELLASSVRPVAVKPLAPRAAGDTRFVQALLLPAVEAAQRPPTLVVTRGLYQPGTDYQLLEDGLPPRRVRAQRLLERTHAFEQFVFADI
;
A
#
# COMPACT_ATOMS: atom_id res chain seq x y z
N MET A 1 -12.56 -3.15 -10.52
CA MET A 1 -13.70 -3.55 -9.65
C MET A 1 -14.57 -2.31 -9.41
N LEU A 2 -15.88 -2.45 -9.38
CA LEU A 2 -16.79 -1.36 -8.98
C LEU A 2 -17.17 -1.59 -7.51
N LEU A 3 -17.04 -0.57 -6.67
CA LEU A 3 -17.61 -0.55 -5.31
C LEU A 3 -18.70 0.50 -5.26
N ALA A 4 -19.82 0.17 -4.61
CA ALA A 4 -20.93 1.07 -4.39
C ALA A 4 -21.26 1.12 -2.90
N GLN A 5 -21.50 2.33 -2.40
CA GLN A 5 -21.95 2.59 -1.03
C GLN A 5 -23.31 3.27 -1.08
N SER A 6 -24.23 2.77 -0.25
CA SER A 6 -25.56 3.35 -0.05
C SER A 6 -25.63 4.03 1.32
N GLY A 7 -26.17 5.25 1.36
CA GLY A 7 -26.36 6.03 2.60
C GLY A 7 -25.19 6.96 2.93
N ALA A 8 -25.44 7.92 3.83
CA ALA A 8 -24.44 8.87 4.28
C ALA A 8 -23.40 8.18 5.19
N SER A 9 -22.15 8.12 4.75
CA SER A 9 -21.02 7.82 5.63
C SER A 9 -20.20 9.08 5.82
N GLY A 10 -19.76 9.35 7.05
CA GLY A 10 -18.86 10.47 7.35
C GLY A 10 -17.45 10.33 6.73
N THR A 11 -17.18 9.23 6.05
CA THR A 11 -15.88 8.90 5.46
C THR A 11 -15.71 9.57 4.10
N HIS A 12 -14.71 10.43 3.99
CA HIS A 12 -14.35 11.07 2.72
C HIS A 12 -13.36 10.19 1.96
N VAL A 13 -13.67 9.85 0.71
CA VAL A 13 -12.78 9.11 -0.21
C VAL A 13 -12.46 10.00 -1.40
N ARG A 14 -11.22 9.92 -1.90
CA ARG A 14 -10.68 10.67 -3.04
C ARG A 14 -10.06 9.73 -4.06
N VAL A 15 -9.98 10.19 -5.31
CA VAL A 15 -9.19 9.50 -6.33
C VAL A 15 -7.73 9.45 -5.90
N GLY A 16 -7.13 8.26 -5.98
CA GLY A 16 -5.78 7.97 -5.51
C GLY A 16 -5.70 7.51 -4.05
N ASP A 17 -6.83 7.42 -3.32
CA ASP A 17 -6.84 6.83 -1.99
C ASP A 17 -6.55 5.33 -2.04
N LEU A 18 -5.77 4.87 -1.07
CA LEU A 18 -5.55 3.46 -0.80
C LEU A 18 -6.77 2.90 -0.06
N LEU A 19 -7.32 1.80 -0.57
CA LEU A 19 -8.48 1.12 -0.02
C LEU A 19 -8.08 -0.28 0.44
N GLY A 20 -8.38 -0.59 1.70
CA GLY A 20 -8.34 -1.96 2.22
C GLY A 20 -9.73 -2.59 2.08
N PHE A 21 -9.81 -3.80 1.55
CA PHE A 21 -11.07 -4.55 1.52
C PHE A 21 -10.85 -6.03 1.74
N GLN A 22 -11.88 -6.66 2.28
CA GLN A 22 -11.90 -8.07 2.61
C GLN A 22 -13.11 -8.71 1.93
N ARG A 23 -12.91 -9.90 1.38
CA ARG A 23 -14.03 -10.72 0.91
C ARG A 23 -14.73 -11.30 2.13
N MET A 24 -16.05 -11.24 2.16
CA MET A 24 -16.85 -11.83 3.24
C MET A 24 -16.57 -13.33 3.45
N THR A 25 -16.16 -14.02 2.38
CA THR A 25 -15.80 -15.44 2.39
C THR A 25 -14.40 -15.73 2.96
N GLU A 26 -13.55 -14.70 3.13
CA GLU A 26 -12.16 -14.84 3.58
C GLU A 26 -11.86 -13.82 4.69
N PRO A 27 -12.53 -13.92 5.86
CA PRO A 27 -12.25 -13.04 6.99
C PRO A 27 -10.77 -13.16 7.43
N GLY A 28 -10.19 -12.05 7.88
CA GLY A 28 -8.75 -11.91 8.13
C GLY A 28 -7.85 -11.67 6.89
N ARG A 29 -8.26 -12.03 5.67
CA ARG A 29 -7.47 -11.77 4.45
C ARG A 29 -7.80 -10.42 3.82
N TRP A 30 -6.83 -9.51 3.85
CA TRP A 30 -6.98 -8.16 3.30
C TRP A 30 -6.42 -8.08 1.88
N SER A 31 -7.15 -7.42 1.00
CA SER A 31 -6.69 -6.94 -0.30
C SER A 31 -6.47 -5.43 -0.24
N ALA A 32 -5.57 -4.93 -1.07
CA ALA A 32 -5.39 -3.50 -1.27
C ALA A 32 -5.76 -3.12 -2.70
N GLY A 33 -6.42 -1.98 -2.84
CA GLY A 33 -6.69 -1.35 -4.12
C GLY A 33 -6.61 0.16 -4.02
N VAL A 34 -6.78 0.82 -5.16
CA VAL A 34 -6.74 2.28 -5.26
C VAL A 34 -7.98 2.80 -5.97
N ALA A 35 -8.58 3.84 -5.41
CA ALA A 35 -9.71 4.52 -6.03
C ALA A 35 -9.24 5.24 -7.31
N ARG A 36 -9.77 4.85 -8.47
CA ARG A 36 -9.44 5.42 -9.78
C ARG A 36 -10.43 6.48 -10.25
N TRP A 37 -11.67 6.37 -9.82
CA TRP A 37 -12.69 7.37 -10.07
C TRP A 37 -13.78 7.26 -9.00
N LEU A 38 -14.50 8.37 -8.79
CA LEU A 38 -15.62 8.49 -7.88
C LEU A 38 -16.79 9.12 -8.62
N LYS A 39 -18.00 8.64 -8.35
CA LYS A 39 -19.24 9.17 -8.90
C LYS A 39 -20.27 9.25 -7.79
N SER A 40 -20.69 10.45 -7.45
CA SER A 40 -21.82 10.67 -6.55
C SER A 40 -23.11 10.34 -7.28
N LEU A 41 -23.98 9.59 -6.62
CA LEU A 41 -25.30 9.22 -7.12
C LEU A 41 -26.38 10.14 -6.56
N THR A 42 -27.41 10.37 -7.35
CA THR A 42 -28.64 11.02 -6.89
C THR A 42 -29.23 10.22 -5.73
N GLY A 43 -29.46 10.87 -4.57
CA GLY A 43 -29.88 10.19 -3.34
C GLY A 43 -28.75 9.90 -2.33
N GLY A 44 -27.54 10.41 -2.56
CA GLY A 44 -26.45 10.39 -1.57
C GLY A 44 -25.60 9.12 -1.57
N GLY A 45 -25.70 8.29 -2.61
CA GLY A 45 -24.81 7.14 -2.81
C GLY A 45 -23.48 7.53 -3.44
N LEU A 46 -22.49 6.64 -3.34
CA LEU A 46 -21.17 6.78 -3.96
C LEU A 46 -20.80 5.52 -4.72
N GLU A 47 -20.50 5.67 -6.01
CA GLU A 47 -19.85 4.64 -6.82
C GLU A 47 -18.37 4.98 -6.99
N MET A 48 -17.52 3.96 -7.01
CA MET A 48 -16.10 4.13 -7.27
C MET A 48 -15.51 2.97 -8.04
N GLY A 49 -14.67 3.30 -9.01
CA GLY A 49 -13.81 2.32 -9.66
C GLY A 49 -12.57 2.08 -8.82
N VAL A 50 -12.31 0.82 -8.48
CA VAL A 50 -11.14 0.39 -7.72
C VAL A 50 -10.28 -0.50 -8.60
N GLU A 51 -9.00 -0.14 -8.71
CA GLU A 51 -7.96 -1.03 -9.23
C GLU A 51 -7.39 -1.86 -8.08
N LEU A 52 -7.26 -3.17 -8.29
CA LEU A 52 -6.68 -4.08 -7.31
C LEU A 52 -5.15 -4.03 -7.40
N LEU A 53 -4.48 -3.61 -6.33
CA LEU A 53 -3.02 -3.63 -6.23
C LEU A 53 -2.51 -5.03 -5.85
N ALA A 54 -3.14 -5.66 -4.84
CA ALA A 54 -2.85 -7.04 -4.45
C ALA A 54 -4.06 -7.70 -3.78
N SER A 55 -4.19 -9.02 -3.97
CA SER A 55 -5.23 -9.84 -3.34
C SER A 55 -4.89 -10.26 -1.91
N SER A 56 -3.67 -10.03 -1.45
CA SER A 56 -3.19 -10.27 -0.09
C SER A 56 -2.21 -9.15 0.28
N VAL A 57 -2.31 -8.62 1.49
CA VAL A 57 -1.32 -7.68 2.03
C VAL A 57 -0.84 -8.14 3.40
N ARG A 58 0.42 -7.89 3.71
CA ARG A 58 0.99 -8.11 5.05
C ARG A 58 1.33 -6.77 5.70
N PRO A 59 0.89 -6.49 6.94
CA PRO A 59 1.36 -5.33 7.67
C PRO A 59 2.84 -5.52 8.01
N VAL A 60 3.65 -4.49 7.74
CA VAL A 60 5.08 -4.49 8.03
C VAL A 60 5.49 -3.13 8.59
N ALA A 61 6.65 -3.06 9.23
CA ALA A 61 7.26 -1.80 9.60
C ALA A 61 8.55 -1.59 8.81
N VAL A 62 8.78 -0.37 8.32
CA VAL A 62 9.99 -0.01 7.57
C VAL A 62 10.70 1.16 8.23
N LYS A 63 12.03 1.16 8.20
CA LYS A 63 12.87 2.26 8.68
C LYS A 63 13.93 2.58 7.62
N PRO A 64 13.97 3.80 7.05
CA PRO A 64 15.03 4.20 6.14
C PRO A 64 16.40 4.17 6.82
N LEU A 65 17.38 3.57 6.15
CA LEU A 65 18.78 3.49 6.52
C LEU A 65 19.56 4.49 5.65
N ALA A 66 19.43 5.78 5.95
CA ALA A 66 20.14 6.82 5.22
C ALA A 66 21.61 6.90 5.68
N PRO A 67 22.61 6.98 4.78
CA PRO A 67 24.02 7.12 5.16
C PRO A 67 24.36 8.41 5.92
N ARG A 68 23.48 9.43 5.88
CA ARG A 68 23.71 10.78 6.44
C ARG A 68 22.58 11.29 7.34
N ALA A 69 21.59 10.47 7.70
CA ALA A 69 20.59 10.91 8.66
C ALA A 69 21.21 10.93 10.06
N ALA A 70 21.65 12.11 10.49
CA ALA A 70 22.12 12.39 11.86
C ALA A 70 20.97 12.37 12.89
N GLY A 71 19.90 11.62 12.63
CA GLY A 71 18.70 11.55 13.46
C GLY A 71 18.13 10.14 13.46
N ASP A 72 17.53 9.78 14.60
CA ASP A 72 16.91 8.48 14.85
C ASP A 72 15.69 8.29 13.93
N THR A 73 15.89 7.65 12.78
CA THR A 73 14.78 7.27 11.90
C THR A 73 13.94 6.22 12.62
N ARG A 74 12.64 6.49 12.78
CA ARG A 74 11.73 5.54 13.43
C ARG A 74 11.19 4.55 12.41
N PHE A 75 10.83 3.37 12.91
CA PHE A 75 9.98 2.47 12.15
C PHE A 75 8.63 3.14 11.88
N VAL A 76 8.16 3.06 10.64
CA VAL A 76 6.86 3.52 10.20
C VAL A 76 6.08 2.36 9.59
N GLN A 77 4.76 2.45 9.67
CA GLN A 77 3.86 1.44 9.14
C GLN A 77 3.91 1.43 7.61
N ALA A 78 3.89 0.23 7.05
CA ALA A 78 3.83 -0.02 5.62
C ALA A 78 3.03 -1.30 5.35
N LEU A 79 2.68 -1.51 4.09
CA LEU A 79 2.11 -2.76 3.62
C LEU A 79 3.08 -3.42 2.65
N LEU A 80 3.34 -4.70 2.88
CA LEU A 80 4.01 -5.56 1.92
C LEU A 80 2.97 -6.24 1.05
N LEU A 81 3.06 -5.97 -0.25
CA LEU A 81 2.31 -6.66 -1.29
C LEU A 81 3.23 -7.77 -1.83
N PRO A 82 2.90 -9.05 -1.60
CA PRO A 82 3.75 -10.17 -1.96
C PRO A 82 3.88 -10.30 -3.48
N ALA A 83 4.95 -10.99 -3.90
CA ALA A 83 5.16 -11.31 -5.30
C ALA A 83 4.01 -12.19 -5.84
N VAL A 84 3.73 -12.05 -7.13
CA VAL A 84 2.79 -12.91 -7.86
C VAL A 84 3.55 -13.53 -9.03
N GLU A 85 4.11 -14.72 -8.80
CA GLU A 85 5.00 -15.40 -9.75
C GLU A 85 4.34 -15.63 -11.11
N ALA A 86 3.10 -16.13 -11.11
CA ALA A 86 2.33 -16.37 -12.34
C ALA A 86 2.12 -15.11 -13.20
N ALA A 87 2.19 -13.92 -12.59
CA ALA A 87 2.04 -12.64 -13.26
C ALA A 87 3.38 -11.88 -13.40
N GLN A 88 4.51 -12.49 -13.04
CA GLN A 88 5.84 -11.87 -13.00
C GLN A 88 5.87 -10.52 -12.24
N ARG A 89 5.04 -10.41 -11.19
CA ARG A 89 4.99 -9.20 -10.36
C ARG A 89 5.93 -9.36 -9.17
N PRO A 90 6.98 -8.54 -9.05
CA PRO A 90 7.87 -8.58 -7.88
C PRO A 90 7.14 -8.09 -6.62
N PRO A 91 7.68 -8.36 -5.42
CA PRO A 91 7.10 -7.83 -4.20
C PRO A 91 7.23 -6.30 -4.18
N THR A 92 6.24 -5.64 -3.58
CA THR A 92 6.21 -4.17 -3.47
C THR A 92 5.88 -3.73 -2.06
N LEU A 93 6.40 -2.57 -1.68
CA LEU A 93 5.98 -1.89 -0.46
C LEU A 93 5.04 -0.75 -0.82
N VAL A 94 3.99 -0.60 -0.03
CA VAL A 94 3.13 0.58 0.01
C VAL A 94 3.42 1.34 1.30
N VAL A 95 3.82 2.59 1.17
CA VAL A 95 4.20 3.47 2.26
C VAL A 95 3.46 4.80 2.18
N THR A 96 3.44 5.56 3.28
CA THR A 96 2.98 6.95 3.25
C THR A 96 3.84 7.75 2.28
N ARG A 97 3.21 8.67 1.53
CA ARG A 97 3.89 9.51 0.54
C ARG A 97 5.08 10.27 1.15
N GLY A 98 6.21 10.26 0.44
CA GLY A 98 7.45 10.95 0.82
C GLY A 98 8.50 10.05 1.47
N LEU A 99 8.17 8.77 1.70
CA LEU A 99 9.10 7.79 2.28
C LEU A 99 9.99 7.13 1.22
N TYR A 100 9.52 6.99 -0.02
CA TYR A 100 10.31 6.38 -1.10
C TYR A 100 11.42 7.30 -1.60
N GLN A 101 12.64 6.76 -1.59
CA GLN A 101 13.80 7.34 -2.27
C GLN A 101 14.52 6.23 -3.06
N PRO A 102 14.81 6.43 -4.36
CA PRO A 102 15.51 5.43 -5.17
C PRO A 102 16.86 5.05 -4.56
N GLY A 103 17.17 3.75 -4.51
CA GLY A 103 18.44 3.25 -3.99
C GLY A 103 18.60 3.33 -2.48
N THR A 104 17.60 3.84 -1.75
CA THR A 104 17.64 3.87 -0.28
C THR A 104 17.45 2.46 0.28
N ASP A 105 18.25 2.14 1.28
CA ASP A 105 18.11 0.92 2.06
C ASP A 105 17.09 1.14 3.17
N TYR A 106 16.28 0.13 3.46
CA TYR A 106 15.33 0.13 4.55
C TYR A 106 15.54 -1.12 5.39
N GLN A 107 15.41 -0.97 6.71
CA GLN A 107 15.17 -2.12 7.58
C GLN A 107 13.68 -2.44 7.53
N LEU A 108 13.34 -3.67 7.18
CA LEU A 108 11.99 -4.19 7.04
C LEU A 108 11.74 -5.20 8.15
N LEU A 109 10.69 -4.97 8.92
CA LEU A 109 10.22 -5.85 9.99
C LEU A 109 8.86 -6.43 9.61
N GLU A 110 8.78 -7.74 9.56
CA GLU A 110 7.53 -8.49 9.42
C GLU A 110 7.29 -9.27 10.71
N ASP A 111 6.02 -9.45 11.07
CA ASP A 111 5.68 -10.21 12.26
C ASP A 111 6.19 -11.66 12.18
N GLY A 112 6.75 -12.16 13.28
CA GLY A 112 7.32 -13.50 13.37
C GLY A 112 8.60 -13.75 12.56
N LEU A 113 9.17 -12.75 11.88
CA LEU A 113 10.40 -12.87 11.08
C LEU A 113 11.53 -11.98 11.61
N PRO A 114 12.81 -12.39 11.45
CA PRO A 114 13.93 -11.51 11.76
C PRO A 114 13.91 -10.27 10.85
N PRO A 115 14.33 -9.09 11.36
CA PRO A 115 14.44 -7.91 10.52
C PRO A 115 15.39 -8.15 9.35
N ARG A 116 15.00 -7.73 8.15
CA ARG A 116 15.83 -7.84 6.93
C ARG A 116 16.09 -6.48 6.32
N ARG A 117 17.18 -6.37 5.57
CA ARG A 117 17.50 -5.15 4.82
C ARG A 117 16.98 -5.31 3.39
N VAL A 118 16.36 -4.26 2.89
CA VAL A 118 15.86 -4.19 1.52
C VAL A 118 16.28 -2.88 0.88
N ARG A 119 16.50 -2.88 -0.42
CA ARG A 119 16.80 -1.69 -1.21
C ARG A 119 15.61 -1.32 -2.08
N ALA A 120 15.16 -0.07 -1.98
CA ALA A 120 14.15 0.47 -2.87
C ALA A 120 14.70 0.61 -4.30
N GLN A 121 13.98 0.06 -5.27
CA GLN A 121 14.38 0.04 -6.67
C GLN A 121 13.57 1.06 -7.48
N ARG A 122 12.35 0.69 -7.85
CA ARG A 122 11.52 1.45 -8.80
C ARG A 122 10.17 1.82 -8.20
N LEU A 123 9.83 3.11 -8.25
CA LEU A 123 8.50 3.60 -7.95
C LEU A 123 7.52 3.10 -9.03
N LEU A 124 6.43 2.47 -8.60
CA LEU A 124 5.33 2.06 -9.47
C LEU A 124 4.24 3.11 -9.52
N GLU A 125 3.86 3.62 -8.35
CA GLU A 125 2.77 4.59 -8.22
C GLU A 125 3.05 5.56 -7.08
N ARG A 126 2.66 6.81 -7.29
CA ARG A 126 2.62 7.84 -6.26
C ARG A 126 1.32 8.60 -6.40
N THR A 127 0.50 8.55 -5.36
CA THR A 127 -0.73 9.33 -5.27
C THR A 127 -0.53 10.45 -4.26
N HIS A 128 -1.63 11.09 -3.85
CA HIS A 128 -1.61 12.01 -2.72
C HIS A 128 -1.51 11.28 -1.37
N ALA A 129 -1.91 10.00 -1.31
CA ALA A 129 -2.00 9.21 -0.08
C ALA A 129 -0.79 8.28 0.12
N PHE A 130 -0.28 7.65 -0.93
CA PHE A 130 0.75 6.61 -0.81
C PHE A 130 1.78 6.63 -1.93
N GLU A 131 2.86 5.88 -1.70
CA GLU A 131 3.84 5.45 -2.70
C GLU A 131 3.93 3.93 -2.71
N GLN A 132 3.85 3.34 -3.90
CA GLN A 132 4.09 1.92 -4.12
C GLN A 132 5.39 1.74 -4.89
N PHE A 133 6.31 0.92 -4.38
CA PHE A 133 7.59 0.69 -5.04
C PHE A 133 8.07 -0.76 -4.93
N VAL A 134 8.84 -1.17 -5.94
CA VAL A 134 9.56 -2.44 -5.95
C VAL A 134 10.80 -2.34 -5.09
N PHE A 135 11.12 -3.40 -4.35
CA PHE A 135 12.33 -3.53 -3.56
C PHE A 135 12.99 -4.89 -3.79
N ALA A 136 14.25 -5.03 -3.37
CA ALA A 136 14.95 -6.31 -3.30
C ALA A 136 15.69 -6.46 -1.97
N ASP A 137 15.85 -7.70 -1.52
CA ASP A 137 16.71 -8.06 -0.39
C ASP A 137 18.18 -7.76 -0.70
N ILE A 138 18.93 -7.34 0.35
CA ILE A 138 20.36 -7.01 0.27
C ILE A 138 21.15 -7.50 1.49
#